data_AF-A0A167A507-F1
#
_entry.id   AF-A0A167A507-F1
#
_cell.length_a   1.000
_cell.length_b   1.000
_cell.length_c   1.000
_cell.angle_alpha   90.00
_cell.angle_beta   90.00
_cell.angle_gamma   90.00
#
_symmetry.space_group_name_H-M   'P 1'
#
loop_
_entity.id
_entity.type
_entity.pdbx_description
1 polymer ?
#
loop_
_entity_poly.entity_id
_entity_poly.type
_entity_poly.pdbx_seq_one_letter_code
_entity_poly.pdbx_strand_id
1 'polypeptide(L)'
;MNVSDGEVLGNLLRPLRRNVDRVTRDGAYDTRGCYDEIAAKGAVARIPPRENAQYWEKGHPRNSATILMHLLGLKQWKEKSGYHERSLAETGIYRFKQLTGDKLKSRIFNSQHMEVMIKAKVINTMNGLGMPEYQEY
;
A
#
# COMPACT_ATOMS: atom_id res chain seq x y z
N MET A 1 21.37 -7.28 5.34
CA MET A 1 20.95 -7.02 3.95
C MET A 1 19.95 -5.89 3.98
N ASN A 2 20.15 -4.85 3.17
CA ASN A 2 19.18 -3.77 3.03
C ASN A 2 18.21 -4.18 1.93
N VAL A 3 16.98 -4.55 2.30
CA VAL A 3 15.94 -4.96 1.35
C VAL A 3 15.07 -3.74 1.08
N SER A 4 14.89 -3.41 -0.19
CA SER A 4 14.01 -2.32 -0.59
C SER A 4 12.54 -2.72 -0.39
N ASP A 5 11.71 -1.72 -0.14
CA ASP A 5 10.26 -1.87 0.01
C ASP A 5 9.60 -2.65 -1.15
N GLY A 6 10.08 -2.44 -2.38
CA GLY A 6 9.60 -3.15 -3.57
C GLY A 6 9.91 -4.65 -3.55
N GLU A 7 11.06 -5.05 -3.03
CA GLU A 7 11.46 -6.47 -2.93
C GLU A 7 10.62 -7.25 -1.91
N VAL A 8 10.04 -6.56 -0.92
CA VAL A 8 9.18 -7.18 0.10
C VAL A 8 7.73 -7.33 -0.41
N LEU A 9 7.34 -6.63 -1.48
CA LEU A 9 5.93 -6.62 -1.95
C LEU A 9 5.41 -8.04 -2.24
N GLY A 10 6.20 -8.87 -2.92
CA GLY A 10 5.83 -10.25 -3.21
C GLY A 10 5.60 -11.07 -1.93
N ASN A 11 6.43 -10.89 -0.90
CA ASN A 11 6.29 -11.55 0.39
C ASN A 11 5.01 -11.11 1.13
N LEU A 12 4.48 -9.93 0.84
CA LEU A 12 3.21 -9.46 1.38
C LEU A 12 2.00 -9.98 0.60
N LEU A 13 2.08 -10.09 -0.73
CA LEU A 13 0.96 -10.43 -1.59
C LEU A 13 0.73 -11.95 -1.76
N ARG A 14 1.81 -12.72 -1.92
CA ARG A 14 1.75 -14.16 -2.20
C ARG A 14 1.04 -14.95 -1.09
N PRO A 15 1.26 -14.69 0.22
CA PRO A 15 0.60 -15.46 1.28
C PRO A 15 -0.90 -15.18 1.44
N LEU A 16 -1.40 -14.07 0.90
CA LEU A 16 -2.82 -13.71 1.03
C LEU A 16 -3.68 -14.73 0.27
N ARG A 17 -4.56 -15.46 0.95
CA ARG A 17 -5.47 -16.40 0.26
C ARG A 17 -6.68 -15.72 -0.38
N ARG A 18 -6.98 -14.49 0.04
CA ARG A 18 -8.09 -13.68 -0.49
C ARG A 18 -7.75 -13.06 -1.83
N ASN A 19 -8.78 -12.83 -2.63
CA ASN A 19 -8.69 -11.98 -3.82
C ASN A 19 -8.38 -10.54 -3.41
N VAL A 20 -7.47 -9.92 -4.14
CA VAL A 20 -7.08 -8.52 -3.96
C VAL A 20 -7.42 -7.83 -5.28
N ASP A 21 -8.39 -6.91 -5.26
CA ASP A 21 -8.79 -6.19 -6.48
C ASP A 21 -7.69 -5.21 -6.93
N ARG A 22 -7.08 -4.50 -5.97
CA ARG A 22 -6.14 -3.41 -6.25
C ARG A 22 -5.01 -3.36 -5.23
N VAL A 23 -3.85 -2.88 -5.69
CA VAL A 23 -2.69 -2.59 -4.84
C VAL A 23 -2.28 -1.14 -5.05
N THR A 24 -2.51 -0.31 -4.03
CA THR A 24 -2.10 1.10 -4.01
C THR A 24 -0.78 1.26 -3.28
N ARG A 25 0.23 1.82 -3.94
CA ARG A 25 1.57 2.08 -3.40
C ARG A 25 2.13 3.40 -3.92
N ASP A 26 3.20 3.89 -3.32
CA ASP A 26 3.88 5.09 -3.81
C ASP A 26 4.87 4.82 -4.93
N GLY A 27 5.42 5.89 -5.50
CA GLY A 27 6.31 5.83 -6.65
C GLY A 27 7.63 5.10 -6.41
N ALA A 28 7.97 4.74 -5.16
CA ALA A 28 9.10 3.85 -4.91
C ALA A 28 8.85 2.46 -5.52
N TYR A 29 7.59 2.01 -5.52
CA TYR A 29 7.12 0.74 -6.09
C TYR A 29 6.87 0.81 -7.60
N ASP A 30 7.22 1.91 -8.26
CA ASP A 30 7.11 2.07 -9.72
C ASP A 30 8.23 1.30 -10.45
N THR A 31 8.25 -0.02 -10.29
CA THR A 31 9.26 -0.94 -10.85
C THR A 31 8.59 -2.15 -11.50
N ARG A 32 9.21 -2.72 -12.54
CA ARG A 32 8.65 -3.89 -13.26
C ARG A 32 8.31 -5.04 -12.31
N GLY A 33 9.24 -5.39 -11.43
CA GLY A 33 9.01 -6.45 -10.44
C GLY A 33 7.79 -6.22 -9.55
N CYS A 34 7.51 -4.96 -9.14
CA CYS A 34 6.30 -4.69 -8.37
C CYS A 34 5.03 -4.89 -9.22
N TYR A 35 5.04 -4.44 -10.49
CA TYR A 35 3.93 -4.68 -11.41
C TYR A 35 3.73 -6.17 -11.68
N ASP A 36 4.80 -6.95 -11.81
CA ASP A 36 4.75 -8.40 -12.02
C ASP A 36 4.14 -9.12 -10.81
N GLU A 37 4.54 -8.78 -9.57
CA GLU A 37 3.94 -9.35 -8.35
C GLU A 37 2.45 -9.03 -8.23
N ILE A 38 2.06 -7.80 -8.57
CA ILE A 38 0.66 -7.36 -8.53
C ILE A 38 -0.16 -8.07 -9.61
N ALA A 39 0.38 -8.19 -10.83
CA ALA A 39 -0.25 -8.89 -11.94
C ALA A 39 -0.39 -10.40 -11.64
N ALA A 40 0.62 -11.03 -11.06
CA ALA A 40 0.57 -12.42 -10.60
C ALA A 40 -0.51 -12.64 -9.52
N LYS A 41 -0.84 -11.60 -8.75
CA LYS A 41 -1.96 -11.61 -7.79
C LYS A 41 -3.33 -11.44 -8.45
N GLY A 42 -3.38 -11.10 -9.74
CA GLY A 42 -4.60 -10.73 -10.46
C GLY A 42 -5.15 -9.36 -10.05
N ALA A 43 -4.33 -8.52 -9.40
CA ALA A 43 -4.74 -7.22 -8.90
C ALA A 43 -4.37 -6.10 -9.88
N VAL A 44 -5.03 -4.94 -9.76
CA VAL A 44 -4.66 -3.73 -10.52
C VAL A 44 -3.69 -2.87 -9.71
N ALA A 45 -2.58 -2.47 -10.34
CA ALA A 45 -1.61 -1.58 -9.72
C ALA A 45 -2.09 -0.12 -9.78
N ARG A 46 -2.12 0.54 -8.62
CA ARG A 46 -2.38 1.99 -8.47
C ARG A 46 -1.17 2.66 -7.87
N ILE A 47 -0.15 2.85 -8.71
CA ILE A 47 1.16 3.36 -8.33
C ILE A 47 1.44 4.62 -9.15
N PRO A 48 1.76 5.77 -8.55
CA PRO A 48 2.08 6.97 -9.29
C PRO A 48 3.41 6.74 -10.02
N PRO A 49 3.46 6.96 -11.34
CA PRO A 49 4.72 6.94 -12.08
C PRO A 49 5.71 7.95 -11.48
N ARG A 50 7.01 7.61 -11.51
CA ARG A 50 8.08 8.55 -11.13
C ARG A 50 8.10 9.78 -12.04
N GLU A 51 8.65 10.87 -11.54
CA GLU A 51 8.87 12.08 -12.34
C GLU A 51 9.70 11.73 -13.59
N ASN A 52 9.27 12.23 -14.75
CA ASN A 52 9.87 11.94 -16.06
C ASN A 52 9.86 10.46 -16.47
N ALA A 53 8.90 9.69 -15.94
CA ALA A 53 8.64 8.32 -16.35
C ALA A 53 8.55 8.16 -17.89
N GLN A 54 9.47 7.38 -18.44
CA GLN A 54 9.39 6.91 -19.83
C GLN A 54 8.44 5.73 -19.96
N TYR A 55 7.90 5.53 -21.16
CA TYR A 55 7.09 4.35 -21.45
C TYR A 55 7.91 3.07 -21.33
N TRP A 56 7.26 2.02 -20.84
CA TRP A 56 7.75 0.65 -20.96
C TRP A 56 7.22 0.03 -22.25
N GLU A 57 7.46 -1.26 -22.44
CA GLU A 57 6.99 -2.04 -23.59
C GLU A 57 5.50 -1.83 -23.90
N LYS A 58 5.16 -1.91 -25.19
CA LYS A 58 3.80 -1.64 -25.67
C LYS A 58 2.80 -2.57 -24.98
N GLY A 59 1.73 -1.97 -24.44
CA GLY A 59 0.69 -2.70 -23.72
C GLY A 59 0.94 -2.86 -22.21
N HIS A 60 2.09 -2.43 -21.69
CA HIS A 60 2.34 -2.54 -20.25
C HIS A 60 1.33 -1.69 -19.44
N PRO A 61 0.68 -2.24 -18.39
CA PRO A 61 -0.38 -1.54 -17.63
C PRO A 61 0.02 -0.16 -17.08
N ARG A 62 1.27 -0.01 -16.62
CA ARG A 62 1.86 1.27 -16.18
C ARG A 62 1.71 2.40 -17.20
N ASN A 63 1.82 2.10 -18.50
CA ASN A 63 1.89 3.13 -19.53
C ASN A 63 0.62 3.99 -19.56
N SER A 64 -0.54 3.43 -19.22
CA SER A 64 -1.80 4.20 -19.08
C SER A 64 -1.68 5.29 -18.01
N ALA A 65 -1.10 4.96 -16.86
CA ALA A 65 -0.83 5.92 -15.79
C ALA A 65 0.21 6.96 -16.21
N THR A 66 1.25 6.56 -16.94
CA THR A 66 2.27 7.48 -17.48
C THR A 66 1.67 8.47 -18.48
N ILE A 67 0.81 8.03 -19.41
CA ILE A 67 0.10 8.90 -20.36
C ILE A 67 -0.75 9.92 -19.61
N LEU A 68 -1.57 9.46 -18.67
CA LEU A 68 -2.43 10.35 -17.87
C LEU A 68 -1.60 11.35 -17.04
N MET A 69 -0.47 10.92 -16.50
CA MET A 69 0.45 11.79 -15.76
C MET A 69 1.02 12.90 -16.65
N HIS A 70 1.45 12.58 -17.86
CA HIS A 70 1.99 13.56 -18.82
C HIS A 70 0.94 14.54 -19.33
N LEU A 71 -0.30 14.07 -19.57
CA LEU A 71 -1.38 14.90 -20.12
C LEU A 71 -2.06 15.79 -19.07
N LEU A 72 -2.27 15.27 -17.86
CA LEU A 72 -3.17 15.86 -16.87
C LEU A 72 -2.47 16.23 -15.56
N GLY A 73 -1.23 15.76 -15.37
CA GLY A 73 -0.46 15.98 -14.15
C GLY A 73 -0.90 15.14 -12.95
N LEU A 74 -0.11 15.23 -11.87
CA LEU A 74 -0.25 14.39 -10.67
C LEU A 74 -1.59 14.56 -9.96
N LYS A 75 -2.11 15.78 -9.88
CA LYS A 75 -3.37 16.07 -9.16
C LYS A 75 -4.53 15.31 -9.80
N GLN A 76 -4.71 15.46 -11.11
CA GLN A 76 -5.80 14.83 -11.84
C GLN A 76 -5.62 13.31 -11.93
N TRP A 77 -4.37 12.82 -12.06
CA TRP A 77 -4.10 11.39 -11.98
C TRP A 77 -4.52 10.80 -10.62
N LYS A 78 -4.22 11.46 -9.49
CA LYS A 78 -4.62 10.98 -8.15
C LYS A 78 -6.14 10.90 -7.99
N GLU A 79 -6.86 11.86 -8.56
CA GLU A 79 -8.32 11.90 -8.55
C GLU A 79 -8.91 10.77 -9.41
N LYS A 80 -8.53 10.70 -10.69
CA LYS A 80 -9.04 9.70 -11.64
C LYS A 80 -8.66 8.28 -11.28
N SER A 81 -7.45 8.09 -10.76
CA SER A 81 -7.00 6.77 -10.34
C SER A 81 -7.71 6.32 -9.09
N GLY A 82 -8.14 7.22 -8.19
CA GLY A 82 -8.63 6.91 -6.84
C GLY A 82 -7.51 6.80 -5.79
N TYR A 83 -6.31 7.34 -6.06
CA TYR A 83 -5.13 7.24 -5.19
C TYR A 83 -5.33 7.75 -3.75
N HIS A 84 -6.40 8.51 -3.53
CA HIS A 84 -6.77 9.06 -2.23
C HIS A 84 -6.99 7.97 -1.16
N GLU A 85 -7.30 6.73 -1.54
CA GLU A 85 -7.36 5.59 -0.61
C GLU A 85 -6.06 5.35 0.18
N ARG A 86 -4.91 5.82 -0.31
CA ARG A 86 -3.63 5.73 0.41
C ARG A 86 -3.70 6.45 1.76
N SER A 87 -4.40 7.59 1.85
CA SER A 87 -4.50 8.32 3.12
C SER A 87 -5.22 7.50 4.19
N LEU A 88 -6.19 6.67 3.81
CA LEU A 88 -6.88 5.77 4.74
C LEU A 88 -5.92 4.72 5.34
N ALA A 89 -5.03 4.17 4.53
CA ALA A 89 -4.00 3.25 5.02
C ALA A 89 -3.02 3.96 5.98
N GLU A 90 -2.60 5.18 5.65
CA GLU A 90 -1.74 6.00 6.51
C GLU A 90 -2.43 6.34 7.84
N THR A 91 -3.69 6.75 7.82
CA THR A 91 -4.52 6.95 9.02
C THR A 91 -4.66 5.66 9.83
N GLY A 92 -4.83 4.51 9.18
CA GLY A 92 -4.86 3.21 9.84
C GLY A 92 -3.56 2.89 10.59
N ILE A 93 -2.41 3.12 9.96
CA ILE A 93 -1.08 2.95 10.59
C ILE A 93 -0.85 3.98 11.69
N TYR A 94 -1.28 5.22 11.51
CA TYR A 94 -1.21 6.26 12.55
C TYR A 94 -1.99 5.83 13.80
N ARG A 95 -3.25 5.39 13.64
CA ARG A 95 -4.05 4.86 14.75
C ARG A 95 -3.41 3.63 15.39
N PHE A 96 -2.82 2.74 14.58
CA PHE A 96 -2.06 1.60 15.09
C PHE A 96 -0.95 2.03 16.06
N LYS A 97 -0.16 3.00 15.65
CA LYS A 97 0.94 3.54 16.46
C LYS A 97 0.44 4.22 17.73
N GLN A 98 -0.60 5.06 17.62
CA GLN A 98 -1.17 5.76 18.78
C GLN A 98 -1.73 4.80 19.83
N LEU A 99 -2.44 3.74 19.40
CA LEU A 99 -3.11 2.83 20.34
C LEU A 99 -2.17 1.75 20.90
N THR A 100 -1.14 1.35 20.15
CA THR A 100 -0.31 0.19 20.50
C THR A 100 1.16 0.52 20.83
N GLY A 101 1.49 1.82 20.75
CA GLY A 101 2.82 2.38 20.94
C GLY A 101 3.71 2.27 19.70
N ASP A 102 4.66 3.20 19.59
CA ASP A 102 5.61 3.28 18.48
C ASP A 102 6.74 2.23 18.52
N LYS A 103 6.79 1.41 19.58
CA LYS A 103 7.87 0.44 19.83
C LYS A 103 7.32 -0.97 20.03
N LEU A 104 8.13 -1.95 19.66
CA LEU A 104 7.91 -3.35 19.98
C LEU A 104 8.61 -3.69 21.30
N LYS A 105 7.97 -4.50 22.14
CA LYS A 105 8.51 -4.90 23.44
C LYS A 105 9.58 -5.98 23.28
N SER A 106 9.36 -6.93 22.38
CA SER A 106 10.30 -8.03 22.20
C SER A 106 11.56 -7.62 21.43
N ARG A 107 12.69 -8.26 21.75
CA ARG A 107 13.94 -8.18 20.98
C ARG A 107 14.17 -9.38 20.06
N ILE A 108 13.27 -10.37 20.09
CA ILE A 108 13.34 -11.59 19.27
C ILE A 108 12.40 -11.43 18.09
N PHE A 109 12.89 -11.61 16.86
CA PHE A 109 12.15 -11.34 15.63
C PHE A 109 10.79 -12.05 15.55
N ASN A 110 10.73 -13.35 15.84
CA ASN A 110 9.46 -14.10 15.79
C ASN A 110 8.44 -13.57 16.80
N SER A 111 8.91 -13.18 17.99
CA SER A 111 8.07 -12.57 19.02
C SER A 111 7.62 -11.16 18.64
N GLN A 112 8.46 -10.38 17.95
CA GLN A 112 8.08 -9.09 17.35
C GLN A 112 7.00 -9.26 16.28
N HIS A 113 7.16 -10.24 15.39
CA HIS A 113 6.15 -10.56 14.38
C HIS A 113 4.79 -10.90 15.03
N MET A 114 4.81 -11.77 16.04
CA MET A 114 3.60 -12.14 16.79
C MET A 114 2.98 -10.93 17.50
N GLU A 115 3.79 -10.08 18.13
CA GLU A 115 3.33 -8.85 18.77
C GLU A 115 2.59 -7.93 17.79
N VAL A 116 3.16 -7.70 16.60
CA VAL A 116 2.54 -6.88 15.55
C VAL A 116 1.23 -7.51 15.07
N MET A 117 1.21 -8.84 14.85
CA MET A 117 0.01 -9.54 14.39
C MET A 117 -1.13 -9.47 15.41
N ILE A 118 -0.84 -9.61 16.70
CA ILE A 118 -1.83 -9.45 17.78
C ILE A 118 -2.36 -8.03 17.81
N LYS A 119 -1.47 -7.02 17.81
CA LYS A 119 -1.84 -5.60 17.78
C LYS A 119 -2.74 -5.27 16.59
N ALA A 120 -2.38 -5.75 15.39
CA ALA A 120 -3.17 -5.54 14.18
C ALA A 120 -4.54 -6.23 14.26
N LYS A 121 -4.60 -7.43 14.84
CA LYS A 121 -5.86 -8.16 15.04
C LYS A 121 -6.80 -7.41 15.98
N VAL A 122 -6.28 -6.87 17.09
CA VAL A 122 -7.08 -6.05 18.04
C VAL A 122 -7.70 -4.87 17.32
N ILE A 123 -6.92 -4.11 16.55
CA ILE A 123 -7.41 -2.92 15.83
C ILE A 123 -8.43 -3.30 14.75
N ASN A 124 -8.19 -4.36 14.00
CA ASN A 124 -9.15 -4.82 13.00
C ASN A 124 -10.47 -5.27 13.64
N THR A 125 -10.43 -5.88 14.82
CA THR A 125 -11.64 -6.20 15.59
C THR A 125 -12.35 -4.93 16.04
N MET A 126 -11.63 -3.94 16.58
CA MET A 126 -12.23 -2.66 16.99
C MET A 126 -12.90 -1.96 15.80
N ASN A 127 -12.22 -1.87 14.64
CA ASN A 127 -12.78 -1.27 13.44
C ASN A 127 -14.06 -1.98 12.95
N GLY A 128 -14.19 -3.28 13.20
CA GLY A 128 -15.40 -4.05 12.87
C GLY A 128 -16.55 -3.84 13.87
N LEU A 129 -16.27 -3.41 15.10
CA LEU A 129 -17.27 -3.10 16.12
C LEU A 129 -17.78 -1.66 16.05
N GLY A 130 -16.98 -0.76 15.46
CA GLY A 130 -17.33 0.64 15.30
C GLY A 130 -16.11 1.54 15.35
N MET A 131 -16.25 2.73 14.77
CA MET A 131 -15.22 3.77 14.77
C MET A 131 -15.72 4.95 15.58
N PRO A 132 -14.91 5.53 16.48
CA PRO A 132 -15.31 6.76 17.15
C PRO A 132 -15.45 7.89 16.12
N GLU A 133 -16.60 8.56 16.16
CA GLU A 133 -16.86 9.74 15.32
C GLU A 133 -16.17 10.95 15.94
N TYR A 134 -15.46 11.70 15.10
CA TYR A 134 -14.90 12.97 15.50
C TYR A 134 -16.02 14.01 15.51
N GLN A 135 -16.37 14.53 16.69
CA GLN A 135 -17.26 15.68 16.83
C GLN A 135 -16.40 16.94 16.98
N GLU A 136 -16.48 17.82 15.99
CA GLU A 136 -16.04 19.22 16.14
C GLU A 136 -17.06 19.93 17.03
N TYR A 137 -16.59 20.48 18.15
CA TYR A 137 -17.35 21.40 19.01
C TYR A 137 -17.15 22.84 18.55
#